data_AF-A0A0C2BXU6-F1
#
_entry.id   AF-A0A0C2BXU6-F1
#
_cell.length_a   1.000
_cell.length_b   1.000
_cell.length_c   1.000
_cell.angle_alpha   90.00
_cell.angle_beta   90.00
_cell.angle_gamma   90.00
#
_symmetry.space_group_name_H-M   'P 1'
#
loop_
_entity.id
_entity.type
_entity.pdbx_description
1 polymer ?
#
loop_
_entity_poly.entity_id
_entity_poly.type
_entity_poly.pdbx_seq_one_letter_code
_entity_poly.pdbx_strand_id
1 'polypeptide(L)'
;MEDSLLQADILLWKKRSRASLRKHYSVRNLAARELYDTEKSFVEGLEFLVTKYMRPLRQPLECTLIEPGLADKIFYKVPEVLAHHQVLLAALSSRIEEWDKDSVIGDVLLAH
;
A
#
# COMPACT_ATOMS: atom_id res chain seq x y z
N MET A 1 -31.70 -44.41 -5.01
CA MET A 1 -30.65 -43.98 -5.95
C MET A 1 -30.63 -42.45 -6.06
N GLU A 2 -31.78 -41.79 -6.23
CA GLU A 2 -31.92 -40.32 -6.23
C GLU A 2 -31.36 -39.61 -4.99
N ASP A 3 -31.59 -40.15 -3.80
CA ASP A 3 -31.11 -39.54 -2.54
C ASP A 3 -29.58 -39.44 -2.45
N SER A 4 -28.87 -40.38 -3.08
CA SER A 4 -27.40 -40.40 -3.16
C SER A 4 -26.87 -39.37 -4.15
N LEU A 5 -27.60 -39.15 -5.26
CA LEU A 5 -27.26 -38.14 -6.27
C LEU A 5 -27.43 -36.73 -5.68
N LEU A 6 -28.52 -36.49 -4.96
CA LEU A 6 -28.76 -35.20 -4.27
C LEU A 6 -27.67 -34.91 -3.22
N GLN A 7 -27.26 -35.90 -2.45
CA GLN A 7 -26.14 -35.75 -1.49
C GLN A 7 -24.81 -35.45 -2.19
N ALA A 8 -24.52 -36.10 -3.32
CA ALA A 8 -23.33 -35.82 -4.11
C ALA A 8 -23.33 -34.38 -4.63
N ASP A 9 -24.46 -33.88 -5.13
CA ASP A 9 -24.60 -32.51 -5.62
C ASP A 9 -24.42 -31.46 -4.52
N ILE A 10 -25.00 -31.70 -3.33
CA ILE A 10 -24.80 -30.82 -2.16
C ILE A 10 -23.32 -30.76 -1.76
N LEU A 11 -22.62 -31.89 -1.78
CA LEU A 11 -21.18 -31.95 -1.46
C LEU A 11 -20.34 -31.21 -2.52
N LEU A 12 -20.65 -31.39 -3.80
CA LEU A 12 -19.97 -30.69 -4.89
C LEU A 12 -20.20 -29.18 -4.82
N TRP A 13 -21.43 -28.74 -4.53
CA TRP A 13 -21.75 -27.33 -4.33
C TRP A 13 -20.96 -26.74 -3.14
N LYS A 14 -20.94 -27.42 -1.98
CA LYS A 14 -20.14 -26.99 -0.82
C LYS A 14 -18.65 -26.90 -1.16
N LYS A 15 -18.11 -27.85 -1.93
CA LYS A 15 -16.71 -27.87 -2.36
C LYS A 15 -16.40 -26.70 -3.31
N ARG A 16 -17.24 -26.45 -4.31
CA ARG A 16 -17.11 -25.32 -5.25
C ARG A 16 -17.20 -23.97 -4.52
N SER A 17 -18.17 -23.82 -3.62
CA SER A 17 -18.34 -22.62 -2.78
C SER A 17 -17.09 -22.35 -1.94
N ARG A 18 -16.55 -23.35 -1.24
CA ARG A 18 -15.32 -23.21 -0.45
C ARG A 18 -14.10 -22.83 -1.29
N ALA A 19 -13.96 -23.41 -2.49
CA ALA A 19 -12.88 -23.07 -3.41
C ALA A 19 -12.99 -21.61 -3.90
N SER A 20 -14.20 -21.16 -4.23
CA SER A 20 -14.48 -19.77 -4.58
C SER A 20 -14.13 -18.82 -3.43
N LEU A 21 -14.58 -19.08 -2.20
CA LEU A 21 -14.27 -18.25 -1.04
C LEU A 21 -12.76 -18.15 -0.77
N ARG A 22 -12.02 -19.25 -0.89
CA ARG A 22 -10.56 -19.25 -0.78
C ARG A 22 -9.89 -18.39 -1.85
N LYS A 23 -10.40 -18.44 -3.09
CA LYS A 23 -9.90 -17.58 -4.18
C LYS A 23 -10.16 -16.11 -3.89
N HIS A 24 -11.36 -15.74 -3.44
CA HIS A 24 -11.69 -14.36 -3.06
C HIS A 24 -10.78 -13.85 -1.93
N TYR A 25 -10.57 -14.65 -0.89
CA TYR A 25 -9.66 -14.29 0.20
C TYR A 25 -8.22 -14.10 -0.28
N SER A 26 -7.72 -15.01 -1.12
CA SER A 26 -6.37 -14.92 -1.68
C SER A 26 -6.17 -13.62 -2.48
N VAL A 27 -7.11 -13.29 -3.37
CA VAL A 27 -7.06 -12.05 -4.15
C VAL A 27 -7.14 -10.82 -3.26
N ARG A 28 -7.99 -10.82 -2.22
CA ARG A 28 -8.09 -9.71 -1.27
C ARG A 28 -6.78 -9.50 -0.51
N ASN A 29 -6.18 -10.58 -0.02
CA ASN A 29 -4.89 -10.52 0.67
C ASN A 29 -3.77 -10.05 -0.25
N LEU A 30 -3.75 -10.48 -1.52
CA LEU A 30 -2.78 -10.01 -2.50
C LEU A 30 -2.92 -8.50 -2.74
N ALA A 31 -4.14 -8.02 -2.98
CA ALA A 31 -4.40 -6.60 -3.21
C ALA A 31 -4.03 -5.73 -1.99
N ALA A 32 -4.30 -6.19 -0.78
CA ALA A 32 -3.94 -5.46 0.44
C ALA A 32 -2.40 -5.38 0.62
N ARG A 33 -1.68 -6.48 0.35
CA ARG A 33 -0.21 -6.50 0.41
C ARG A 33 0.41 -5.63 -0.67
N GLU A 34 -0.12 -5.70 -1.89
CA GLU A 34 0.34 -4.87 -3.01
C GLU A 34 0.14 -3.38 -2.73
N LEU A 35 -0.99 -3.00 -2.12
CA LEU A 35 -1.23 -1.62 -1.68
C LEU A 35 -0.15 -1.16 -0.68
N TYR A 36 0.20 -2.00 0.30
CA TYR A 36 1.27 -1.68 1.24
C TYR A 36 2.65 -1.61 0.57
N ASP A 37 2.99 -2.56 -0.30
CA ASP A 37 4.29 -2.63 -0.96
C ASP A 37 4.50 -1.46 -1.93
N THR A 38 3.45 -1.05 -2.63
CA THR A 38 3.46 0.12 -3.52
C THR A 38 3.59 1.41 -2.74
N GLU A 39 2.85 1.57 -1.64
CA GLU A 39 2.98 2.73 -0.75
C GLU A 39 4.39 2.83 -0.14
N LYS A 40 4.93 1.70 0.32
CA LYS A 40 6.30 1.63 0.85
C LYS A 40 7.32 2.12 -0.18
N SER A 41 7.23 1.61 -1.41
CA SER A 41 8.12 2.00 -2.50
C SER A 41 7.98 3.48 -2.86
N PHE A 42 6.76 4.04 -2.75
CA PHE A 42 6.50 5.46 -2.98
C PHE A 42 7.16 6.34 -1.91
N VAL A 43 6.99 5.99 -0.63
CA VAL A 43 7.64 6.69 0.50
C VAL A 43 9.17 6.63 0.37
N GLU A 44 9.73 5.45 0.08
CA GLU A 44 11.18 5.28 -0.14
C GLU A 44 11.68 6.18 -1.28
N GLY A 45 10.91 6.31 -2.36
CA GLY A 45 11.22 7.22 -3.47
C GLY A 45 11.23 8.70 -3.06
N LEU A 46 10.25 9.13 -2.26
CA LEU A 46 10.19 10.49 -1.73
C LEU A 46 11.34 10.77 -0.76
N GLU A 47 11.68 9.83 0.11
CA GLU A 47 12.82 9.93 1.02
C GLU A 47 14.14 10.04 0.25
N PHE A 48 14.32 9.22 -0.79
CA PHE A 48 15.47 9.30 -1.68
C PHE A 48 15.55 10.68 -2.32
N LEU A 49 14.44 11.19 -2.84
CA LEU A 49 14.39 12.49 -3.49
C LEU A 49 14.78 13.62 -2.53
N VAL A 50 14.27 13.60 -1.30
CA VAL A 50 14.61 14.58 -0.25
C VAL A 50 16.08 14.48 0.16
N THR A 51 16.57 13.26 0.40
CA THR A 51 17.91 13.04 0.97
C THR A 51 19.05 13.15 -0.03
N LYS A 52 18.82 12.73 -1.28
CA LYS A 52 19.84 12.66 -2.33
C LYS A 52 19.81 13.82 -3.31
N TYR A 53 18.70 14.55 -3.42
CA TYR A 53 18.61 15.71 -4.30
C TYR A 53 18.26 17.01 -3.56
N MET A 54 17.13 17.06 -2.84
CA MET A 54 16.68 18.32 -2.23
C MET A 54 17.68 18.89 -1.22
N ARG A 55 18.15 18.06 -0.26
CA ARG A 55 19.09 18.52 0.76
C ARG A 55 20.43 18.94 0.16
N PRO A 56 21.09 18.14 -0.71
CA PRO A 56 22.34 18.56 -1.36
C PRO A 56 22.20 19.86 -2.15
N LEU A 57 21.16 20.01 -2.96
CA LEU A 57 20.94 21.23 -3.78
C LEU A 57 20.64 22.50 -2.97
N ARG A 58 20.29 22.36 -1.68
CA ARG A 58 20.11 23.48 -0.75
C ARG A 58 21.37 23.77 0.09
N GLN A 59 22.43 22.96 -0.02
CA GLN A 59 23.67 23.21 0.72
C GLN A 59 24.46 24.37 0.11
N PRO A 60 25.04 25.26 0.92
CA PRO A 60 25.74 26.46 0.43
C PRO A 60 26.85 26.19 -0.59
N LEU A 61 27.48 25.01 -0.50
CA LEU A 61 28.57 24.59 -1.39
C LEU A 61 28.08 24.14 -2.77
N GLU A 62 26.86 23.60 -2.86
CA GLU A 62 26.26 23.05 -4.09
C GLU A 62 25.16 23.94 -4.69
N CYS A 63 24.73 24.98 -3.97
CA CYS A 63 23.78 25.99 -4.44
C CYS A 63 24.23 26.76 -5.70
N THR A 64 25.45 26.54 -6.19
CA THR A 64 25.96 27.12 -7.44
C THR A 64 25.57 26.32 -8.69
N LEU A 65 25.06 25.09 -8.52
CA LEU A 65 24.64 24.23 -9.64
C LEU A 65 23.32 24.66 -10.29
N ILE A 66 22.48 25.39 -9.54
CA ILE A 66 21.14 25.78 -9.95
C ILE A 66 20.86 27.23 -9.56
N GLU A 67 19.85 27.83 -10.18
CA GLU A 67 19.44 29.19 -9.84
C GLU A 67 18.96 29.30 -8.38
N PRO A 68 19.22 30.43 -7.70
CA PRO A 68 18.72 30.66 -6.35
C PRO A 68 17.20 30.48 -6.26
N GLY A 69 16.75 29.64 -5.33
CA GLY A 69 15.33 29.35 -5.11
C GLY A 69 14.68 28.40 -6.13
N LEU A 70 15.42 27.89 -7.13
CA LEU A 70 14.88 26.89 -8.06
C LEU A 70 14.62 25.55 -7.37
N ALA A 71 15.52 25.10 -6.47
CA ALA A 71 15.29 23.92 -5.65
C ALA A 71 13.99 24.03 -4.84
N ASP A 72 13.67 25.21 -4.31
CA ASP A 72 12.43 25.41 -3.56
C ASP A 72 11.18 25.27 -4.42
N LYS A 73 11.27 25.64 -5.71
CA LYS A 73 10.20 25.44 -6.68
C LYS A 73 10.07 23.97 -7.08
N ILE A 74 11.19 23.29 -7.36
CA ILE A 74 11.20 21.87 -7.76
C ILE A 74 10.67 20.98 -6.64
N PHE A 75 11.12 21.23 -5.41
CA PHE A 75 10.78 20.42 -4.24
C PHE A 75 9.64 21.01 -3.41
N TYR A 76 8.84 21.89 -4.02
CA TYR A 76 7.69 22.50 -3.36
C TYR A 76 6.74 21.40 -2.87
N LYS A 77 6.43 21.41 -1.57
CA LYS A 77 5.53 20.46 -0.88
C LYS A 77 5.98 19.01 -0.81
N VAL A 78 7.12 18.64 -1.39
CA VAL A 78 7.61 17.26 -1.34
C VAL A 78 7.83 16.76 0.11
N PRO A 79 8.41 17.55 1.04
CA PRO A 79 8.53 17.12 2.43
C PRO A 79 7.19 16.91 3.14
N GLU A 80 6.19 17.76 2.87
CA GLU A 80 4.84 17.60 3.43
C GLU A 80 4.12 16.38 2.87
N VAL A 81 4.22 16.13 1.56
CA VAL A 81 3.69 14.92 0.93
C VAL A 81 4.33 13.68 1.54
N LEU A 82 5.66 13.66 1.66
CA LEU A 82 6.38 12.57 2.32
C LEU A 82 5.87 12.32 3.75
N ALA A 83 5.68 13.38 4.54
CA ALA A 83 5.20 13.25 5.91
C ALA A 83 3.80 12.60 5.98
N HIS A 84 2.86 13.00 5.11
CA HIS A 84 1.53 12.40 5.06
C HIS A 84 1.58 10.92 4.67
N HIS A 85 2.39 10.58 3.67
CA HIS A 85 2.54 9.20 3.19
C HIS A 85 3.29 8.30 4.20
N GLN A 86 4.22 8.83 5.00
CA GLN A 86 4.83 8.09 6.10
C GLN A 86 3.81 7.69 7.17
N VAL A 87 2.82 8.55 7.47
CA VAL A 87 1.74 8.22 8.41
C VAL A 87 0.83 7.13 7.82
N LEU A 88 0.46 7.25 6.54
CA LEU A 88 -0.32 6.22 5.84
C LEU A 88 0.41 4.88 5.82
N LEU A 89 1.70 4.86 5.47
CA LEU A 89 2.52 3.66 5.44
C LEU A 89 2.58 2.99 6.82
N ALA A 90 2.74 3.76 7.89
CA ALA A 90 2.74 3.22 9.25
C ALA A 90 1.39 2.56 9.58
N ALA A 91 0.28 3.22 9.24
CA ALA A 91 -1.06 2.67 9.45
C ALA A 91 -1.33 1.40 8.62
N LEU A 92 -0.88 1.37 7.37
CA LEU A 92 -0.95 0.18 6.52
C LEU A 92 -0.06 -0.96 7.04
N SER A 93 1.15 -0.68 7.53
CA SER A 93 2.05 -1.68 8.12
C SER A 93 1.37 -2.40 9.28
N SER A 94 0.84 -1.62 10.25
CA SER A 94 0.12 -2.19 11.39
C SER A 94 -1.08 -3.04 10.96
N ARG A 95 -1.82 -2.61 9.93
CA ARG A 95 -2.95 -3.38 9.40
C ARG A 95 -2.54 -4.67 8.71
N ILE A 96 -1.43 -4.66 7.97
CA ILE A 96 -0.94 -5.84 7.24
C ILE A 96 -0.29 -6.87 8.17
N GLU A 97 0.35 -6.42 9.25
CA GLU A 97 0.93 -7.29 10.28
C GLU A 97 -0.14 -8.17 10.98
N GLU A 98 -1.33 -7.62 11.21
CA GLU A 98 -2.45 -8.30 11.86
C GLU A 98 -3.49 -8.84 10.86
N TRP A 99 -3.15 -8.94 9.56
CA TRP A 99 -4.13 -9.22 8.51
C TRP A 99 -4.74 -10.63 8.60
N ASP A 100 -6.06 -10.68 8.63
CA ASP A 100 -6.85 -11.91 8.67
C ASP A 100 -8.04 -11.90 7.67
N LYS A 101 -8.90 -12.91 7.79
CA LYS A 101 -10.10 -13.11 6.95
C LYS A 101 -11.22 -12.10 7.19
N ASP A 102 -11.27 -11.47 8.36
CA ASP A 102 -12.32 -10.53 8.75
C ASP A 102 -11.82 -9.07 8.72
N SER A 103 -10.52 -8.89 8.50
CA SER A 103 -9.84 -7.60 8.35
C SER A 103 -10.41 -6.78 7.19
N VAL A 104 -10.60 -5.50 7.46
CA VAL A 104 -10.95 -4.45 6.50
C VAL A 104 -9.73 -3.55 6.31
N ILE A 105 -9.68 -2.77 5.24
CA ILE A 105 -8.62 -1.75 5.03
C ILE A 105 -9.18 -0.37 4.75
N GLY A 106 -10.48 -0.28 4.45
CA GLY A 106 -11.13 0.97 4.06
C GLY A 106 -11.13 2.02 5.17
N ASP A 107 -11.15 1.62 6.43
CA ASP A 107 -11.03 2.52 7.59
C ASP A 107 -9.66 3.22 7.64
N VAL A 108 -8.57 2.53 7.29
CA VAL A 108 -7.24 3.14 7.18
C VAL A 108 -7.24 4.19 6.07
N LEU A 109 -7.84 3.87 4.92
CA LEU A 109 -7.90 4.75 3.76
C LEU A 109 -8.82 5.97 3.96
N LEU A 110 -9.86 5.87 4.79
CA LEU A 110 -10.74 7.00 5.10
C LEU A 110 -10.16 7.96 6.13
N ALA A 111 -9.21 7.48 6.94
CA ALA A 111 -8.55 8.29 7.96
C ALA A 111 -7.38 9.13 7.44
N HIS A 112 -6.98 8.94 6.17
CA HIS A 112 -5.88 9.62 5.50
C HIS A 112 -6.37 10.38 4.27
#